data_AF-A0A960E3Y3-F1
#
_entry.id   AF-A0A960E3Y3-F1
#
_cell.length_a   1.000
_cell.length_b   1.000
_cell.length_c   1.000
_cell.angle_alpha   90.00
_cell.angle_beta   90.00
_cell.angle_gamma   90.00
#
_symmetry.space_group_name_H-M   'P 1'
#
loop_
_entity.id
_entity.type
_entity.pdbx_description
1 polymer ?
#
loop_
_entity_poly.entity_id
_entity_poly.type
_entity_poly.pdbx_seq_one_letter_code
_entity_poly.pdbx_strand_id
1 'polypeptide(L)' 'MARTNIDIDEEACAAVMRRYGCRTKREAVNLALRRTAQVMTLDEALAMEGTGWDGDLDEIRSGMGLPASW' A
#
# COMPACT_ATOMS: atom_id res chain seq x y z
N MET A 1 -19.11 -17.84 -5.92
CA MET A 1 -18.55 -16.79 -6.80
C MET A 1 -19.51 -16.59 -7.96
N ALA A 2 -19.86 -15.35 -8.32
CA ALA A 2 -20.76 -15.07 -9.44
C ALA A 2 -19.98 -14.96 -10.75
N ARG A 3 -20.61 -15.32 -11.88
CA ARG A 3 -20.05 -15.14 -13.21
C ARG A 3 -20.43 -13.75 -13.73
N THR A 4 -19.44 -12.96 -14.10
CA THR A 4 -19.61 -11.60 -14.62
C THR A 4 -18.76 -11.48 -15.88
N ASN A 5 -19.30 -10.80 -16.91
CA ASN A 5 -18.55 -10.46 -18.10
C ASN A 5 -18.12 -9.00 -18.02
N ILE A 6 -16.82 -8.74 -18.10
CA ILE A 6 -16.22 -7.41 -18.05
C ILE A 6 -15.05 -7.37 -19.02
N ASP A 7 -14.85 -6.22 -19.66
CA ASP A 7 -13.64 -5.95 -20.41
C ASP A 7 -12.52 -5.60 -19.43
N ILE A 8 -11.34 -6.20 -19.66
CA ILE A 8 -10.17 -6.03 -18.80
C ILE A 8 -8.98 -5.69 -19.70
N ASP A 9 -8.26 -4.64 -19.33
CA ASP A 9 -6.95 -4.33 -19.93
C ASP A 9 -5.99 -5.52 -19.74
N GLU A 10 -5.54 -6.09 -20.85
CA GLU A 10 -4.72 -7.28 -20.86
C GLU A 10 -3.31 -7.03 -20.28
N GLU A 11 -2.74 -5.86 -20.54
CA GLU A 11 -1.41 -5.50 -20.08
C GLU A 11 -1.41 -5.29 -18.57
N ALA A 12 -2.42 -4.60 -18.04
CA ALA A 12 -2.61 -4.41 -16.61
C ALA A 12 -2.84 -5.76 -15.90
N CYS A 13 -3.71 -6.63 -16.45
CA CYS A 13 -3.96 -7.95 -15.89
C CYS A 13 -2.68 -8.81 -15.88
N ALA A 14 -1.91 -8.80 -16.97
CA ALA A 14 -0.65 -9.52 -17.07
C ALA A 14 0.41 -8.97 -16.10
N ALA A 15 0.45 -7.65 -15.88
CA ALA A 15 1.35 -7.04 -14.89
C ALA A 15 1.03 -7.51 -13.46
N VAL A 16 -0.25 -7.56 -13.08
CA VAL A 16 -0.68 -8.10 -11.77
C VAL A 16 -0.32 -9.58 -11.65
N MET A 17 -0.58 -10.37 -12.70
CA MET A 17 -0.24 -11.79 -12.71
C MET A 17 1.26 -12.03 -12.50
N ARG A 18 2.12 -11.31 -13.24
CA ARG A 18 3.58 -11.42 -13.07
C ARG A 18 4.03 -10.97 -11.69
N ARG A 19 3.52 -9.84 -11.21
CA ARG A 19 3.93 -9.25 -9.91
C ARG A 19 3.59 -10.15 -8.73
N TYR A 20 2.48 -10.89 -8.80
CA TYR A 20 1.98 -11.69 -7.68
C TYR A 20 1.91 -13.19 -7.96
N GLY A 21 2.52 -13.66 -9.05
CA GLY A 21 2.56 -15.09 -9.39
C GLY A 21 1.18 -15.73 -9.64
N CYS A 22 0.18 -14.95 -10.06
CA CYS A 22 -1.16 -15.50 -10.31
C CYS A 22 -1.16 -16.35 -11.58
N ARG A 23 -1.76 -17.54 -11.51
CA ARG A 23 -1.80 -18.51 -12.62
C ARG A 23 -2.93 -18.22 -13.61
N THR A 24 -3.93 -17.44 -13.21
CA THR A 24 -5.10 -17.13 -14.06
C THR A 24 -5.50 -15.65 -13.95
N LYS A 25 -6.10 -15.11 -15.02
CA LYS A 25 -6.69 -13.76 -15.01
C LYS A 25 -7.71 -13.59 -13.88
N ARG A 26 -8.52 -14.61 -13.61
CA ARG A 26 -9.49 -14.63 -12.50
C ARG A 26 -8.81 -14.46 -11.14
N GLU A 27 -7.72 -15.18 -10.91
CA GLU A 27 -6.97 -15.08 -9.65
C GLU A 27 -6.40 -13.68 -9.45
N ALA A 28 -5.77 -13.13 -10.50
CA ALA A 28 -5.22 -11.77 -10.48
C ALA A 28 -6.29 -10.71 -10.20
N VAL A 29 -7.45 -10.79 -10.87
CA VAL A 29 -8.56 -9.84 -10.65
C VAL A 29 -9.07 -9.91 -9.22
N ASN A 30 -9.29 -11.11 -8.67
CA ASN A 30 -9.76 -11.25 -7.30
C ASN A 30 -8.72 -10.78 -6.27
N LEU A 31 -7.45 -11.04 -6.52
CA LEU A 31 -6.37 -10.57 -5.66
C LEU A 31 -6.31 -9.04 -5.66
N ALA A 32 -6.36 -8.43 -6.85
CA ALA A 32 -6.35 -6.98 -7.01
C ALA A 32 -7.53 -6.34 -6.26
N LEU A 33 -8.76 -6.83 -6.47
CA LEU A 33 -9.96 -6.33 -5.79
C LEU A 33 -9.84 -6.43 -4.27
N ARG A 34 -9.38 -7.57 -3.73
CA ARG A 34 -9.18 -7.74 -2.29
C ARG A 34 -8.12 -6.78 -1.74
N ARG A 35 -7.01 -6.60 -2.44
CA ARG A 35 -5.96 -5.68 -2.00
C ARG A 35 -6.38 -4.22 -2.07
N THR A 36 -7.10 -3.82 -3.11
CA THR A 36 -7.64 -2.47 -3.21
C THR A 36 -8.70 -2.19 -2.15
N ALA A 37 -9.48 -3.21 -1.77
CA ALA A 37 -10.45 -3.10 -0.68
C ALA A 37 -9.80 -3.14 0.72
N GLN A 38 -8.56 -3.65 0.86
CA GLN A 38 -7.78 -3.59 2.09
C GLN A 38 -7.20 -2.18 2.28
N VAL A 39 -8.08 -1.25 2.65
CA VAL A 39 -7.70 0.07 3.14
C VAL A 39 -8.03 0.08 4.62
N MET A 40 -7.07 0.48 5.48
CA MET A 40 -7.41 0.72 6.88
C MET A 40 -8.45 1.82 6.93
N THR A 41 -9.49 1.61 7.72
CA THR A 41 -10.42 2.67 8.06
C THR A 41 -9.68 3.77 8.81
N LEU A 42 -10.26 4.98 8.83
CA LEU A 42 -9.68 6.08 9.60
C LEU A 42 -9.49 5.70 11.07
N ASP A 43 -10.48 5.02 11.66
CA ASP A 43 -10.43 4.59 13.06
C ASP A 43 -9.34 3.56 13.30
N GLU A 44 -9.16 2.58 12.39
CA GLU A 44 -8.07 1.61 12.47
C GLU A 44 -6.69 2.28 12.33
N ALA A 45 -6.57 3.27 11.44
CA ALA A 45 -5.33 4.03 11.27
C ALA A 45 -5.02 4.89 12.50
N LEU A 46 -6.03 5.52 13.10
CA LEU A 46 -5.89 6.29 14.34
C LEU A 46 -5.56 5.39 15.54
N ALA A 47 -6.10 4.17 15.60
CA ALA A 47 -5.77 3.21 16.65
C ALA A 47 -4.29 2.76 16.62
N MET A 48 -3.58 2.98 15.51
CA MET A 48 -2.13 2.76 15.40
C MET A 48 -1.30 3.96 15.89
N GLU A 49 -1.91 5.04 16.39
CA GLU A 49 -1.20 6.19 16.95
C GLU A 49 -0.19 5.75 18.03
N GLY A 50 1.04 6.24 17.93
CA GLY A 50 2.13 5.87 18.83
C GLY A 50 2.82 4.53 18.53
N THR A 51 2.46 3.84 17.44
CA THR A 51 3.12 2.60 17.00
C THR A 51 4.04 2.84 15.79
N GLY A 52 5.08 2.01 15.63
CA GLY A 52 5.91 1.99 14.41
C GLY A 52 7.01 3.04 14.32
N TRP A 53 7.33 3.73 15.41
CA TRP A 53 8.44 4.68 15.48
C TRP A 53 9.34 4.38 16.69
N ASP A 54 10.56 3.92 16.41
CA ASP A 54 11.60 3.60 17.41
C ASP A 54 12.82 4.56 17.30
N GLY A 55 12.66 5.70 16.63
CA GLY A 55 13.73 6.66 16.41
C GLY A 55 14.07 7.47 17.67
N ASP A 56 15.19 8.20 17.63
CA ASP A 56 15.49 9.24 18.60
C ASP A 56 15.12 10.61 18.02
N LEU A 57 14.20 11.31 18.69
CA LEU A 57 13.68 12.60 18.27
C LEU A 57 14.74 13.70 18.37
N ASP A 58 15.66 13.56 19.32
CA ASP A 58 16.72 14.53 19.57
C ASP A 58 17.85 14.38 18.56
N GLU A 59 18.12 13.16 18.09
CA GLU A 59 19.08 12.89 17.00
C GLU A 59 18.59 13.53 15.68
N ILE A 60 17.31 13.39 15.34
CA ILE A 60 16.74 14.00 14.12
C ILE A 60 16.77 15.54 14.20
N ARG A 61 16.45 16.10 15.36
CA ARG A 61 16.41 17.56 15.56
C ARG A 61 17.79 18.19 15.58
N SER A 62 18.80 17.48 16.09
CA SER A 62 20.19 17.96 16.13
C SER A 62 20.87 17.92 14.76
N GLY A 63 20.43 17.06 13.83
CA GLY A 63 20.89 17.04 12.44
C GLY A 63 20.39 18.22 11.58
N MET A 64 19.29 18.87 11.98
CA MET A 64 18.79 20.10 11.35
C MET A 64 19.37 21.32 12.07
N GLY A 65 20.70 21.38 12.15
CA GLY A 65 21.41 22.54 12.67
C GLY A 65 21.03 23.78 11.86
N LEU A 66 20.42 24.78 12.53
CA LEU A 66 20.15 26.09 11.97
C LEU A 66 21.37 26.58 11.17
N PRO A 67 21.24 27.02 9.89
CA PRO A 67 22.35 27.69 9.24
C PRO A 67 22.73 28.89 10.09
N ALA A 68 24.03 29.02 10.35
CA ALA A 68 24.62 30.09 11.14
C ALA A 68 23.97 31.43 10.79
N SER A 69 23.49 32.12 11.81
CA SER A 69 22.86 33.44 11.74
C SER A 69 23.70 34.41 10.90
N TRP A 70 23.03 35.12 9.99
CA TRP A 70 23.55 36.29 9.26
C TRP A 70 24.01 37.39 10.21
#